data_AF-A0A8H6ZK63-F1
#
_entry.id   AF-A0A8H6ZK63-F1
#
_cell.length_a   1.000
_cell.length_b   1.000
_cell.length_c   1.000
_cell.angle_alpha   90.00
_cell.angle_beta   90.00
_cell.angle_gamma   90.00
#
_symmetry.space_group_name_H-M   'P 1'
#
loop_
_entity.id
_entity.type
_entity.pdbx_description
1 polymer ?
#
loop_
_entity_poly.entity_id
_entity_poly.type
_entity_poly.pdbx_seq_one_letter_code
_entity_poly.pdbx_strand_id
1 'polypeptide(L)'
;MADQGQVAPTSALTPEMLAAIAAVTAATLRQHQQQPPAPPPAPVVPPFTGAGATTQFGGKPLPALFPSIESKIILDIVLHAFMPLDLPRLLSPLAARQEYVAPPSSAPAAEHTLALKHFPSFHSLLRPLNKYFEVLSAFAASSGKPWEVFAITRSLSDYISHLAELHQQYKWSAVIIYHVEFHTARLWEMKDGNYSGWSRPDIALLSRLVFIHPLPLPSSSPSTAKPPKSVKTSPTPIEQQICFDWNSGICASSPCPKSRRHVCRTCESPDHPNTDCTEKI
;
A
#
# COMPACT_ATOMS: atom_id res chain seq x y z
N MET A 1 -28.09 74.20 21.51
CA MET A 1 -27.71 72.82 21.86
C MET A 1 -26.28 72.61 21.39
N ALA A 2 -25.38 72.40 22.35
CA ALA A 2 -23.94 72.34 22.17
C ALA A 2 -23.50 70.89 21.94
N ASP A 3 -22.49 70.69 21.10
CA ASP A 3 -21.56 69.57 21.19
C ASP A 3 -20.21 69.99 20.57
N GLN A 4 -19.17 70.08 21.40
CA GLN A 4 -17.78 70.20 20.96
C GLN A 4 -16.98 69.10 21.66
N GLY A 5 -16.48 68.16 20.87
CA GLY A 5 -15.63 67.05 21.30
C GLY A 5 -14.21 67.48 21.67
N GLN A 6 -13.70 66.88 22.74
CA GLN A 6 -12.38 67.13 23.29
C GLN A 6 -11.50 65.88 23.12
N VAL A 7 -10.36 66.04 22.45
CA VAL A 7 -9.36 64.98 22.17
C VAL A 7 -8.27 65.02 23.26
N ALA A 8 -7.88 63.86 23.80
CA ALA A 8 -6.84 63.70 24.82
C ALA A 8 -5.41 63.59 24.20
N PRO A 9 -4.34 63.95 24.94
CA PRO A 9 -2.98 63.93 24.42
C PRO A 9 -2.26 62.58 24.65
N THR A 10 -1.50 62.17 23.64
CA THR A 10 -0.61 60.98 23.63
C THR A 10 0.72 61.32 24.30
N SER A 11 1.07 60.65 25.40
CA SER A 11 2.38 60.83 26.08
C SER A 11 3.50 60.11 25.34
N ALA A 12 4.55 60.86 24.97
CA ALA A 12 5.76 60.34 24.35
C ALA A 12 6.76 59.85 25.42
N LEU A 13 7.41 58.71 25.15
CA LEU A 13 8.45 58.12 26.00
C LEU A 13 9.73 58.98 26.00
N THR A 14 10.29 59.22 27.18
CA THR A 14 11.48 60.07 27.35
C THR A 14 12.78 59.32 27.06
N PRO A 15 13.86 60.02 26.65
CA PRO A 15 15.16 59.41 26.34
C PRO A 15 15.79 58.62 27.49
N GLU A 16 15.48 58.95 28.75
CA GLU A 16 15.93 58.18 29.92
C GLU A 16 15.33 56.77 29.99
N MET A 17 14.08 56.59 29.58
CA MET A 17 13.44 55.26 29.57
C MET A 17 14.06 54.34 28.51
N LEU A 18 14.53 54.89 27.39
CA LEU A 18 15.27 54.15 26.37
C LEU A 18 16.68 53.74 26.82
N ALA A 19 17.37 54.59 27.59
CA ALA A 19 18.69 54.27 28.14
C ALA A 19 18.63 53.14 29.20
N ALA A 20 17.57 53.11 30.02
CA ALA A 20 17.37 52.06 31.02
C ALA A 20 17.11 50.68 30.38
N ILE A 21 16.35 50.63 29.28
CA ILE A 21 16.07 49.37 28.54
C ILE A 21 17.34 48.80 27.91
N ALA A 22 18.22 49.66 27.37
CA ALA A 22 19.50 49.26 26.78
C ALA A 22 20.49 48.68 27.82
N ALA A 23 20.49 49.20 29.06
CA ALA A 23 21.34 48.69 30.13
C ALA A 23 20.92 47.29 30.62
N VAL A 24 19.62 47.01 30.68
CA VAL A 24 19.07 45.69 31.08
C VAL A 24 19.31 44.62 30.01
N THR A 25 19.28 44.99 28.72
CA THR A 25 19.58 44.05 27.62
C THR A 25 21.07 43.68 27.56
N ALA A 26 21.97 44.63 27.82
CA ALA A 26 23.41 44.37 27.82
C ALA A 26 23.86 43.45 28.99
N ALA A 27 23.22 43.56 30.15
CA ALA A 27 23.50 42.69 31.29
C ALA A 27 23.03 41.24 31.08
N THR A 28 21.88 41.05 30.40
CA THR A 28 21.30 39.72 30.13
C THR A 28 22.12 38.94 29.09
N LEU A 29 22.72 39.64 28.11
CA LEU A 29 23.57 39.02 27.08
C LEU A 29 24.93 38.55 27.63
N ARG A 30 25.48 39.22 28.66
CA ARG A 30 26.74 38.79 29.29
C ARG A 30 26.60 37.54 30.16
N GLN A 31 25.43 37.29 30.73
CA GLN A 31 25.19 36.06 31.51
C GLN A 31 25.10 34.80 30.64
N HIS A 32 24.73 34.92 29.35
CA HIS A 32 24.67 33.79 28.42
C HIS A 32 26.02 33.39 27.79
N GLN A 33 27.09 34.20 27.96
CA GLN A 33 28.35 34.00 27.24
C GLN A 33 29.48 33.36 28.06
N GLN A 34 29.26 33.01 29.33
CA GLN A 34 30.29 32.43 30.21
C GLN A 34 30.11 30.94 30.55
N GLN A 35 29.15 30.23 29.96
CA GLN A 35 28.99 28.80 30.20
C GLN A 35 29.67 27.98 29.09
N PRO A 36 30.73 27.19 29.38
CA PRO A 36 31.33 26.30 28.39
C PRO A 36 30.28 25.28 27.90
N PRO A 37 30.31 24.90 26.61
CA PRO A 37 29.33 23.98 26.06
C PRO A 37 29.48 22.60 26.71
N ALA A 38 28.42 22.16 27.39
CA ALA A 38 28.34 20.78 27.85
C ALA A 38 28.37 19.83 26.63
N PRO A 39 29.03 18.66 26.73
CA PRO A 39 29.00 17.67 25.66
C PRO A 39 27.53 17.32 25.32
N PRO A 40 27.19 17.09 24.04
CA PRO A 40 25.85 16.71 23.66
C PRO A 40 25.47 15.46 24.46
N PRO A 41 24.28 15.41 25.10
CA PRO A 41 23.82 14.16 25.67
C PRO A 41 23.78 13.14 24.54
N ALA A 42 24.44 12.00 24.74
CA ALA A 42 24.19 10.82 23.91
C ALA A 42 22.67 10.64 23.79
N PRO A 43 22.13 10.16 22.65
CA PRO A 43 20.70 9.90 22.52
C PRO A 43 20.27 9.04 23.71
N VAL A 44 19.59 9.68 24.66
CA VAL A 44 19.02 9.01 25.82
C VAL A 44 17.84 8.26 25.24
N VAL A 45 18.10 7.01 24.86
CA VAL A 45 17.05 6.00 24.75
C VAL A 45 16.40 6.02 26.12
N PRO A 46 15.10 6.36 26.26
CA PRO A 46 14.48 6.42 27.56
C PRO A 46 14.73 5.07 28.25
N PRO A 47 15.39 5.04 29.42
CA PRO A 47 15.52 3.81 30.16
C PRO A 47 14.11 3.29 30.42
N PHE A 48 13.90 2.00 30.20
CA PHE A 48 12.73 1.26 30.64
C PHE A 48 12.70 1.25 32.18
N THR A 49 12.39 2.39 32.77
CA THR A 49 12.20 2.57 34.21
C THR A 49 10.84 3.22 34.44
N GLY A 50 9.81 2.56 33.92
CA GLY A 50 8.54 2.51 34.65
C GLY A 50 8.75 1.60 35.84
N ALA A 51 8.99 2.18 37.01
CA ALA A 51 8.86 1.46 38.26
C ALA A 51 7.43 0.88 38.33
N GLY A 52 7.31 -0.44 38.10
CA GLY A 52 6.09 -1.20 38.38
C GLY A 52 5.26 -1.72 37.20
N ALA A 53 5.61 -1.45 35.94
CA ALA A 53 4.90 -2.04 34.80
C ALA A 53 5.83 -2.97 34.01
N THR A 54 6.05 -4.18 34.55
CA THR A 54 6.26 -5.29 33.62
C THR A 54 5.02 -5.31 32.72
N THR A 55 5.21 -5.37 31.41
CA THR A 55 4.13 -5.51 30.41
C THR A 55 3.43 -6.85 30.64
N GLN A 56 2.61 -6.91 31.68
CA GLN A 56 1.96 -8.12 32.18
C GLN A 56 0.55 -8.18 31.61
N PHE A 57 0.37 -9.00 30.59
CA PHE A 57 -0.98 -9.40 30.19
C PHE A 57 -1.38 -10.58 31.09
N GLY A 58 -2.21 -10.32 32.11
CA GLY A 58 -2.58 -11.34 33.09
C GLY A 58 -1.39 -11.94 33.85
N GLY A 59 -0.37 -11.13 34.13
CA GLY A 59 0.85 -11.55 34.83
C GLY A 59 1.99 -12.09 33.95
N LYS A 60 1.74 -12.36 32.65
CA LYS A 60 2.73 -12.94 31.74
C LYS A 60 3.50 -11.86 30.97
N PRO A 61 4.83 -11.96 30.84
CA PRO A 61 5.61 -11.06 30.00
C PRO A 61 5.30 -11.31 28.51
N LEU A 62 5.39 -10.26 27.69
CA LEU A 62 5.06 -10.33 26.26
C LEU A 62 5.72 -11.50 25.49
N PRO A 63 7.03 -11.82 25.68
CA PRO A 63 7.63 -12.98 25.01
C PRO A 63 7.01 -14.33 25.37
N ALA A 64 6.45 -14.47 26.58
CA ALA A 64 5.78 -15.70 27.00
C ALA A 64 4.44 -15.93 26.27
N LEU A 65 3.85 -14.88 25.68
CA LEU A 65 2.65 -14.99 24.83
C LEU A 65 3.00 -15.50 23.42
N PHE A 66 4.26 -15.35 23.01
CA PHE A 66 4.74 -15.69 21.66
C PHE A 66 5.99 -16.57 21.71
N PRO A 67 5.92 -17.78 22.30
CA PRO A 67 7.10 -18.63 22.52
C PRO A 67 7.78 -19.10 21.23
N SER A 68 7.08 -19.03 20.09
CA SER A 68 7.63 -19.37 18.77
C SER A 68 8.40 -18.23 18.09
N ILE A 69 8.41 -17.03 18.67
CA ILE A 69 9.05 -15.83 18.10
C ILE A 69 10.22 -15.45 19.00
N GLU A 70 11.38 -15.21 18.40
CA GLU A 70 12.56 -14.75 19.15
C GLU A 70 12.26 -13.42 19.86
N SER A 71 12.69 -13.28 21.12
CA SER A 71 12.46 -12.07 21.91
C SER A 71 12.99 -10.81 21.24
N LYS A 72 14.09 -10.91 20.47
CA LYS A 72 14.64 -9.81 19.68
C LYS A 72 13.64 -9.33 18.62
N ILE A 73 13.00 -10.24 17.90
CA ILE A 73 12.02 -9.91 16.86
C ILE A 73 10.80 -9.23 17.49
N ILE A 74 10.33 -9.73 18.65
CA ILE A 74 9.23 -9.08 19.39
C ILE A 74 9.60 -7.64 19.75
N LEU A 75 10.82 -7.42 20.25
CA LEU A 75 11.31 -6.08 20.57
C LEU A 75 11.40 -5.20 19.33
N ASP A 76 11.92 -5.72 18.21
CA ASP A 76 12.01 -4.99 16.93
C ASP A 76 10.62 -4.57 16.43
N ILE A 77 9.58 -5.40 16.62
CA ILE A 77 8.19 -5.06 16.26
C ILE A 77 7.67 -3.92 17.13
N VAL A 78 7.83 -4.05 18.46
CA VAL A 78 7.35 -3.06 19.44
C VAL A 78 8.04 -1.70 19.26
N LEU A 79 9.30 -1.71 18.84
CA LEU A 79 10.07 -0.49 18.55
C LEU A 79 9.89 0.01 17.11
N HIS A 80 8.99 -0.61 16.33
CA HIS A 80 8.74 -0.28 14.92
C HIS A 80 10.02 -0.25 14.07
N ALA A 81 10.94 -1.16 14.36
CA ALA A 81 12.19 -1.39 13.62
C ALA A 81 12.16 -2.68 12.78
N PHE A 82 11.10 -3.48 12.90
CA PHE A 82 10.91 -4.71 12.14
C PHE A 82 10.40 -4.43 10.73
N MET A 83 11.20 -4.78 9.72
CA MET A 83 10.91 -4.45 8.32
C MET A 83 9.83 -5.37 7.72
N PRO A 84 9.05 -4.89 6.73
CA PRO A 84 8.02 -5.69 6.06
C PRO A 84 8.56 -7.00 5.44
N LEU A 85 9.78 -6.98 4.91
CA LEU A 85 10.37 -8.15 4.26
C LEU A 85 10.79 -9.25 5.24
N ASP A 86 10.91 -8.92 6.53
CA ASP A 86 11.21 -9.85 7.61
C ASP A 86 9.97 -10.59 8.13
N LEU A 87 8.75 -10.17 7.76
CA LEU A 87 7.49 -10.81 8.15
C LEU A 87 7.48 -12.36 8.08
N PRO A 88 8.10 -13.06 7.10
CA PRO A 88 8.11 -14.52 7.07
C PRO A 88 8.78 -15.15 8.30
N ARG A 89 9.70 -14.44 8.96
CA ARG A 89 10.39 -14.89 10.17
C ARG A 89 9.44 -15.09 11.36
N LEU A 90 8.25 -14.47 11.33
CA LEU A 90 7.23 -14.64 12.37
C LEU A 90 6.54 -16.01 12.33
N LEU A 91 6.66 -16.74 11.22
CA LEU A 91 5.97 -18.02 11.03
C LEU A 91 6.87 -19.24 11.21
N SER A 92 8.19 -19.08 11.07
CA SER A 92 9.12 -20.20 11.14
C SER A 92 10.47 -19.76 11.73
N PRO A 93 10.95 -20.42 12.80
CA PRO A 93 12.30 -20.22 13.31
C PRO A 93 13.38 -20.53 12.26
N LEU A 94 13.09 -21.42 11.31
CA LEU A 94 14.01 -21.76 10.22
C LEU A 94 14.12 -20.65 9.17
N ALA A 95 13.06 -19.86 8.98
CA ALA A 95 13.09 -18.70 8.09
C ALA A 95 13.99 -17.58 8.65
N ALA A 96 14.14 -17.47 9.97
CA ALA A 96 15.05 -16.52 10.61
C ALA A 96 16.53 -16.86 10.40
N ARG A 97 16.87 -18.12 10.12
CA ARG A 97 18.24 -18.59 9.80
C ARG A 97 18.67 -18.32 8.37
N GLN A 98 17.74 -17.93 7.49
CA GLN A 98 18.10 -17.51 6.14
C GLN A 98 18.58 -16.07 6.21
N GLU A 99 19.80 -15.90 6.71
CA GLU A 99 20.48 -14.62 6.90
C GLU A 99 20.49 -13.88 5.56
N TYR A 100 19.81 -12.73 5.55
CA TYR A 100 19.78 -11.83 4.42
C TYR A 100 21.19 -11.23 4.25
N VAL A 101 21.98 -11.80 3.34
CA VAL A 101 23.18 -11.12 2.84
C VAL A 101 22.68 -10.01 1.93
N ALA A 102 22.58 -8.80 2.49
CA ALA A 102 22.23 -7.61 1.73
C ALA A 102 23.22 -7.48 0.55
N PRO A 103 22.74 -7.48 -0.71
CA PRO A 103 23.63 -7.23 -1.82
C PRO A 103 24.20 -5.80 -1.70
N PRO A 104 25.51 -5.59 -1.95
CA PRO A 104 26.10 -4.26 -1.95
C PRO A 104 25.47 -3.47 -3.09
N SER A 105 24.67 -2.46 -2.75
CA SER A 105 23.77 -1.70 -3.66
C SER A 105 22.40 -2.37 -3.88
N SER A 106 21.50 -2.22 -2.91
CA SER A 106 20.11 -2.68 -3.03
C SER A 106 19.31 -1.75 -3.96
N ALA A 107 19.39 -2.02 -5.26
CA ALA A 107 18.48 -1.40 -6.22
C ALA A 107 17.03 -1.81 -5.89
N PRO A 108 16.05 -0.91 -6.04
CA PRO A 108 14.64 -1.19 -5.73
C PRO A 108 14.09 -2.44 -6.45
N ALA A 109 14.62 -2.76 -7.63
CA ALA A 109 14.26 -3.98 -8.37
C ALA A 109 14.60 -5.29 -7.62
N ALA A 110 15.69 -5.33 -6.85
CA ALA A 110 16.08 -6.50 -6.07
C ALA A 110 15.13 -6.73 -4.89
N GLU A 111 14.72 -5.65 -4.23
CA GLU A 111 13.76 -5.67 -3.13
C GLU A 111 12.38 -6.16 -3.58
N HIS A 112 11.91 -5.67 -4.74
CA HIS A 112 10.65 -6.11 -5.33
C HIS A 112 10.64 -7.60 -5.68
N THR A 113 11.76 -8.11 -6.19
CA THR A 113 11.94 -9.53 -6.52
C THR A 113 11.91 -10.39 -5.25
N LEU A 114 12.55 -9.91 -4.17
CA LEU A 114 12.55 -10.58 -2.88
C LEU A 114 11.14 -10.61 -2.27
N ALA A 115 10.40 -9.50 -2.32
CA ALA A 115 9.04 -9.41 -1.83
C ALA A 115 8.13 -10.46 -2.50
N LEU A 116 8.21 -10.59 -3.82
CA LEU A 116 7.49 -11.61 -4.59
C LEU A 116 7.88 -13.04 -4.21
N LYS A 117 9.16 -13.28 -3.92
CA LYS A 117 9.66 -14.59 -3.48
C LYS A 117 9.15 -14.95 -2.07
N HIS A 118 9.15 -13.99 -1.16
CA HIS A 118 8.70 -14.19 0.23
C HIS A 118 7.17 -14.29 0.32
N PHE A 119 6.46 -13.57 -0.54
CA PHE A 119 5.01 -13.52 -0.55
C PHE A 119 4.47 -13.80 -1.97
N PRO A 120 4.45 -15.06 -2.41
CA PRO A 120 3.95 -15.41 -3.75
C PRO A 120 2.44 -15.19 -3.93
N SER A 121 1.68 -15.01 -2.85
CA SER A 121 0.22 -14.79 -2.88
C SER A 121 -0.28 -13.93 -1.72
N PHE A 122 -1.50 -13.40 -1.84
CA PHE A 122 -2.19 -12.71 -0.74
C PHE A 122 -2.22 -13.53 0.56
N HIS A 123 -2.54 -14.82 0.46
CA HIS A 123 -2.60 -15.70 1.62
C HIS A 123 -1.24 -15.89 2.31
N SER A 124 -0.14 -15.89 1.55
CA SER A 124 1.21 -15.98 2.11
C SER A 124 1.62 -14.73 2.91
N LEU A 125 1.08 -13.55 2.58
CA LEU A 125 1.26 -12.32 3.35
C LEU A 125 0.34 -12.22 4.56
N LEU A 126 -0.90 -12.70 4.42
CA LEU A 126 -1.95 -12.50 5.41
C LEU A 126 -1.57 -13.05 6.79
N ARG A 127 -1.05 -14.28 6.84
CA ARG A 127 -0.71 -14.94 8.11
C ARG A 127 0.41 -14.21 8.89
N PRO A 128 1.58 -13.90 8.31
CA PRO A 128 2.62 -13.18 9.04
C PRO A 128 2.21 -11.75 9.39
N LEU A 129 1.44 -11.07 8.53
CA LEU A 129 0.92 -9.73 8.82
C LEU A 129 -0.02 -9.75 10.04
N ASN A 130 -0.95 -10.71 10.12
CA ASN A 130 -1.79 -10.87 11.31
C ASN A 130 -0.95 -11.13 12.56
N LYS A 131 0.10 -11.97 12.47
CA LYS A 131 0.98 -12.26 13.61
C LYS A 131 1.73 -11.01 14.08
N TYR A 132 2.20 -10.18 13.15
CA TYR A 132 2.83 -8.89 13.45
C TYR A 132 1.90 -7.99 14.26
N PHE A 133 0.64 -7.82 13.81
CA PHE A 133 -0.34 -7.00 14.50
C PHE A 133 -0.82 -7.61 15.82
N GLU A 134 -0.86 -8.94 15.95
CA GLU A 134 -1.16 -9.63 17.20
C GLU A 134 -0.15 -9.26 18.29
N VAL A 135 1.15 -9.20 17.94
CA VAL A 135 2.22 -8.76 18.85
C VAL A 135 2.01 -7.30 19.27
N LEU A 136 1.69 -6.42 18.31
CA LEU A 136 1.41 -5.01 18.59
C LEU A 136 0.19 -4.82 19.48
N SER A 137 -0.91 -5.53 19.21
CA SER A 137 -2.13 -5.49 20.03
C SER A 137 -1.86 -6.00 21.45
N ALA A 138 -1.09 -7.08 21.61
CA ALA A 138 -0.72 -7.59 22.93
C ALA A 138 0.16 -6.59 23.71
N PHE A 139 1.10 -5.93 23.02
CA PHE A 139 1.90 -4.86 23.62
C PHE A 139 1.03 -3.67 24.04
N ALA A 140 0.16 -3.18 23.16
CA ALA A 140 -0.77 -2.09 23.49
C ALA A 140 -1.71 -2.46 24.64
N ALA A 141 -2.17 -3.71 24.72
CA ALA A 141 -3.01 -4.15 25.83
C ALA A 141 -2.26 -4.08 27.17
N SER A 142 -0.95 -4.30 27.17
CA SER A 142 -0.11 -4.18 28.36
C SER A 142 0.14 -2.73 28.82
N SER A 143 -0.12 -1.74 27.95
CA SER A 143 -0.02 -0.31 28.30
C SER A 143 -1.22 0.19 29.12
N GLY A 144 -2.28 -0.63 29.25
CA GLY A 144 -3.51 -0.24 29.94
C GLY A 144 -4.39 0.72 29.15
N LYS A 145 -4.10 0.92 27.86
CA LYS A 145 -4.85 1.84 26.98
C LYS A 145 -5.72 1.05 26.00
N PRO A 146 -6.99 0.75 26.34
CA PRO A 146 -7.86 -0.06 25.49
C PRO A 146 -8.11 0.56 24.11
N TRP A 147 -8.03 1.89 24.01
CA TRP A 147 -8.15 2.60 22.74
C TRP A 147 -7.03 2.24 21.75
N GLU A 148 -5.79 2.06 22.21
CA GLU A 148 -4.67 1.69 21.32
C GLU A 148 -4.90 0.30 20.72
N VAL A 149 -5.39 -0.66 21.51
CA VAL A 149 -5.75 -2.00 21.03
C VAL A 149 -6.84 -1.90 19.96
N PHE A 150 -7.91 -1.16 20.23
CA PHE A 150 -8.99 -0.96 19.27
C PHE A 150 -8.49 -0.31 17.97
N ALA A 151 -7.69 0.75 18.07
CA ALA A 151 -7.12 1.43 16.91
C ALA A 151 -6.28 0.48 16.06
N ILE A 152 -5.39 -0.30 16.67
CA ILE A 152 -4.54 -1.28 15.99
C ILE A 152 -5.39 -2.34 15.27
N THR A 153 -6.36 -2.94 15.97
CA THR A 153 -7.20 -4.01 15.41
C THR A 153 -8.08 -3.50 14.27
N ARG A 154 -8.68 -2.32 14.43
CA ARG A 154 -9.47 -1.68 13.36
C ARG A 154 -8.62 -1.37 12.15
N SER A 155 -7.47 -0.72 12.36
CA SER A 155 -6.51 -0.39 11.32
C SER A 155 -6.05 -1.62 10.52
N LEU A 156 -5.79 -2.74 11.20
CA LEU A 156 -5.48 -4.00 10.53
C LEU A 156 -6.63 -4.49 9.66
N SER A 157 -7.85 -4.49 10.19
CA SER A 157 -9.04 -4.95 9.46
C SER A 157 -9.30 -4.14 8.20
N ASP A 158 -9.22 -2.82 8.31
CA ASP A 158 -9.37 -1.89 7.18
C ASP A 158 -8.27 -2.17 6.14
N TYR A 159 -7.02 -2.33 6.57
CA TYR A 159 -5.90 -2.59 5.68
C TYR A 159 -5.95 -3.94 4.97
N ILE A 160 -6.35 -5.02 5.66
CA ILE A 160 -6.54 -6.34 5.06
C ILE A 160 -7.64 -6.28 4.00
N SER A 161 -8.75 -5.60 4.30
CA SER A 161 -9.87 -5.44 3.36
C SER A 161 -9.40 -4.71 2.10
N HIS A 162 -8.65 -3.61 2.28
CA HIS A 162 -8.04 -2.87 1.18
C HIS A 162 -7.09 -3.74 0.35
N LEU A 163 -6.18 -4.49 0.98
CA LEU A 163 -5.28 -5.40 0.24
C LEU A 163 -6.04 -6.49 -0.51
N ALA A 164 -7.15 -7.00 0.05
CA ALA A 164 -8.00 -7.98 -0.62
C ALA A 164 -8.66 -7.39 -1.88
N GLU A 165 -9.18 -6.17 -1.79
CA GLU A 165 -9.73 -5.44 -2.95
C GLU A 165 -8.68 -5.21 -4.03
N LEU A 166 -7.48 -4.76 -3.64
CA LEU A 166 -6.38 -4.56 -4.59
C LEU A 166 -5.97 -5.87 -5.26
N HIS A 167 -5.86 -6.96 -4.49
CA HIS A 167 -5.50 -8.26 -5.03
C HIS A 167 -6.51 -8.77 -6.08
N GLN A 168 -7.80 -8.47 -5.91
CA GLN A 168 -8.84 -8.86 -6.86
C GLN A 168 -8.80 -8.04 -8.17
N GLN A 169 -8.26 -6.83 -8.14
CA GLN A 169 -8.32 -5.89 -9.25
C GLN A 169 -6.98 -5.71 -9.98
N TYR A 170 -5.86 -5.99 -9.31
CA TYR A 170 -4.52 -5.68 -9.81
C TYR A 170 -3.56 -6.86 -9.67
N LYS A 171 -2.49 -6.83 -10.46
CA LYS A 171 -1.46 -7.88 -10.40
C LYS A 171 -0.86 -7.95 -9.01
N TRP A 172 -0.78 -9.15 -8.45
CA TRP A 172 -0.21 -9.38 -7.12
C TRP A 172 1.21 -8.80 -6.95
N SER A 173 2.02 -8.85 -8.01
CA SER A 173 3.36 -8.24 -8.01
C SER A 173 3.35 -6.75 -7.70
N ALA A 174 2.35 -6.01 -8.19
CA ALA A 174 2.20 -4.59 -7.89
C ALA A 174 1.69 -4.37 -6.46
N VAL A 175 0.75 -5.21 -6.02
CA VAL A 175 0.14 -5.13 -4.68
C VAL A 175 1.17 -5.42 -3.59
N ILE A 176 2.07 -6.38 -3.77
CA ILE A 176 3.08 -6.69 -2.76
C ILE A 176 4.14 -5.57 -2.66
N ILE A 177 4.52 -4.95 -3.78
CA ILE A 177 5.42 -3.79 -3.76
C ILE A 177 4.76 -2.62 -3.03
N TYR A 178 3.48 -2.36 -3.33
CA TYR A 178 2.67 -1.40 -2.58
C TYR A 178 2.66 -1.72 -1.09
N HIS A 179 2.47 -2.98 -0.68
CA HIS A 179 2.49 -3.36 0.73
C HIS A 179 3.83 -3.05 1.40
N VAL A 180 4.95 -3.41 0.77
CA VAL A 180 6.30 -3.19 1.33
C VAL A 180 6.58 -1.70 1.52
N GLU A 181 6.30 -0.88 0.50
CA GLU A 181 6.50 0.57 0.59
C GLU A 181 5.53 1.23 1.59
N PHE A 182 4.26 0.82 1.57
CA PHE A 182 3.23 1.31 2.50
C PHE A 182 3.60 1.02 3.94
N HIS A 183 3.95 -0.23 4.26
CA HIS A 183 4.34 -0.65 5.61
C HIS A 183 5.57 0.14 6.07
N THR A 184 6.59 0.27 5.23
CA THR A 184 7.79 1.05 5.55
C THR A 184 7.47 2.51 5.90
N ALA A 185 6.56 3.14 5.16
CA ALA A 185 6.09 4.49 5.49
C ALA A 185 5.37 4.56 6.85
N ARG A 186 4.51 3.57 7.14
CA ARG A 186 3.74 3.53 8.40
C ARG A 186 4.60 3.26 9.63
N LEU A 187 5.76 2.60 9.52
CA LEU A 187 6.67 2.41 10.65
C LEU A 187 7.05 3.73 11.32
N TRP A 188 7.19 4.81 10.55
CA TRP A 188 7.50 6.14 11.09
C TRP A 188 6.34 6.73 11.89
N GLU A 189 5.12 6.64 11.39
CA GLU A 189 3.93 7.12 12.09
C GLU A 189 3.68 6.34 13.40
N MET A 190 3.96 5.04 13.37
CA MET A 190 3.79 4.16 14.53
C MET A 190 4.77 4.48 15.66
N LYS A 191 5.97 5.00 15.36
CA LYS A 191 6.92 5.48 16.39
C LYS A 191 6.33 6.59 17.25
N ASP A 192 5.42 7.38 16.69
CA ASP A 192 4.66 8.41 17.40
C ASP A 192 3.37 7.88 18.03
N GLY A 193 3.14 6.56 17.99
CA GLY A 193 1.92 5.90 18.48
C GLY A 193 0.71 6.09 17.58
N ASN A 194 0.89 6.60 16.35
CA ASN A 194 -0.20 6.82 15.42
C ASN A 194 -0.39 5.62 14.49
N TYR A 195 -1.49 4.90 14.67
CA TYR A 195 -1.86 3.73 13.86
C TYR A 195 -2.90 4.03 12.77
N SER A 196 -3.42 5.27 12.71
CA SER A 196 -4.54 5.62 11.82
C SER A 196 -4.19 5.59 10.34
N GLY A 197 -2.91 5.72 9.99
CA GLY A 197 -2.44 5.65 8.60
C GLY A 197 -2.70 4.30 7.94
N TRP A 198 -2.81 3.22 8.73
CA TRP A 198 -3.10 1.88 8.21
C TRP A 198 -4.53 1.75 7.66
N SER A 199 -5.49 2.48 8.21
CA SER A 199 -6.88 2.52 7.70
C SER A 199 -7.04 3.32 6.41
N ARG A 200 -5.99 4.01 5.94
CA ARG A 200 -6.10 4.96 4.82
C ARG A 200 -5.24 4.48 3.65
N PRO A 201 -5.83 4.26 2.47
CA PRO A 201 -5.07 4.00 1.26
C PRO A 201 -4.11 5.16 0.95
N ASP A 202 -2.87 4.83 0.58
CA ASP A 202 -1.93 5.84 0.10
C ASP A 202 -2.11 6.01 -1.41
N ILE A 203 -2.86 7.05 -1.78
CA ILE A 203 -3.25 7.32 -3.17
C ILE A 203 -2.02 7.60 -4.06
N ALA A 204 -0.98 8.23 -3.50
CA ALA A 204 0.25 8.51 -4.24
C ALA A 204 0.99 7.20 -4.55
N LEU A 205 1.12 6.30 -3.57
CA LEU A 205 1.66 4.96 -3.78
C LEU A 205 0.82 4.14 -4.78
N LEU A 206 -0.51 4.15 -4.66
CA LEU A 206 -1.40 3.42 -5.54
C LEU A 206 -1.28 3.86 -7.00
N SER A 207 -1.31 5.16 -7.25
CA SER A 207 -1.18 5.73 -8.59
C SER A 207 0.16 5.39 -9.25
N ARG A 208 1.26 5.41 -8.48
CA ARG A 208 2.60 5.09 -8.97
C ARG A 208 2.80 3.59 -9.22
N LEU A 209 2.30 2.73 -8.34
CA LEU A 209 2.69 1.31 -8.31
C LEU A 209 1.60 0.37 -8.82
N VAL A 210 0.33 0.65 -8.54
CA VAL A 210 -0.76 -0.32 -8.66
C VAL A 210 -1.64 -0.05 -9.88
N PHE A 211 -2.08 1.19 -10.09
CA PHE A 211 -3.05 1.52 -11.13
C PHE A 211 -2.54 1.31 -12.56
N ILE A 212 -1.23 1.28 -12.76
CA ILE A 212 -0.59 0.94 -14.04
C ILE A 212 -0.62 -0.56 -14.37
N HIS A 213 -1.08 -1.41 -13.45
CA HIS A 213 -1.05 -2.86 -13.56
C HIS A 213 -2.42 -3.52 -13.26
N PRO A 214 -3.50 -3.14 -13.97
CA PRO A 214 -4.79 -3.80 -13.80
C PRO A 214 -4.70 -5.28 -14.18
N LEU A 215 -5.49 -6.10 -13.50
CA LEU A 215 -5.75 -7.44 -13.99
C LEU A 215 -6.54 -7.34 -15.31
N PRO A 216 -6.33 -8.27 -16.25
CA PRO A 216 -7.24 -8.41 -17.37
C PRO A 216 -8.63 -8.64 -16.79
N LEU A 217 -9.57 -7.74 -17.08
CA LEU A 217 -10.97 -7.95 -16.73
C LEU A 217 -11.38 -9.32 -17.29
N PRO A 218 -12.10 -10.16 -16.52
CA PRO A 218 -12.74 -11.32 -17.10
C PRO A 218 -13.67 -10.78 -18.18
N SER A 219 -13.28 -11.00 -19.44
CA SER A 219 -14.13 -10.73 -20.59
C SER A 219 -15.43 -11.50 -20.34
N SER A 220 -16.48 -10.77 -20.00
CA SER A 220 -17.85 -11.23 -20.15
C SER A 220 -18.14 -11.29 -21.65
N SER A 221 -17.47 -12.20 -22.35
CA SER A 221 -17.90 -12.63 -23.66
C SER A 221 -18.81 -13.84 -23.46
N PRO A 222 -20.01 -13.84 -24.06
CA PRO A 222 -20.85 -15.03 -24.08
C PRO A 222 -20.05 -16.17 -24.72
N SER A 223 -20.01 -17.33 -24.06
CA SER A 223 -19.59 -18.60 -24.66
C SER A 223 -20.26 -18.72 -26.04
N THR A 224 -19.55 -18.98 -27.13
CA THR A 224 -18.80 -20.23 -27.36
C THR A 224 -17.81 -20.12 -28.52
N ALA A 225 -16.74 -20.92 -28.40
CA ALA A 225 -15.91 -21.53 -29.45
C ALA A 225 -14.58 -20.85 -29.86
N LYS A 226 -13.54 -21.70 -29.89
CA LYS A 226 -12.09 -21.49 -30.03
C LYS A 226 -11.65 -20.61 -31.23
N PRO A 227 -10.52 -19.88 -31.13
CA PRO A 227 -9.82 -19.40 -32.32
C PRO A 227 -8.73 -20.40 -32.75
N PRO A 228 -8.59 -20.73 -34.05
CA PRO A 228 -7.30 -21.09 -34.60
C PRO A 228 -6.59 -19.83 -35.13
N LYS A 229 -5.36 -19.67 -34.66
CA LYS A 229 -4.20 -18.96 -35.26
C LYS A 229 -4.51 -17.95 -36.39
N SER A 230 -4.48 -16.67 -36.05
CA SER A 230 -4.42 -15.58 -37.02
C SER A 230 -3.08 -15.60 -37.77
N VAL A 231 -3.11 -16.10 -39.00
CA VAL A 231 -2.15 -15.74 -40.04
C VAL A 231 -2.48 -14.30 -40.46
N LYS A 232 -1.46 -13.44 -40.48
CA LYS A 232 -1.55 -12.08 -41.02
C LYS A 232 -1.85 -12.18 -42.52
N THR A 233 -3.02 -11.72 -42.94
CA THR A 233 -3.29 -11.47 -44.36
C THR A 233 -4.07 -10.16 -44.46
N SER A 234 -3.63 -9.32 -45.40
CA SER A 234 -4.13 -7.99 -45.74
C SER A 234 -5.66 -7.94 -45.90
N PRO A 235 -6.30 -6.77 -45.70
CA PRO A 235 -7.75 -6.67 -45.72
C PRO A 235 -8.26 -6.79 -47.17
N THR A 236 -8.90 -7.91 -47.50
CA THR A 236 -9.70 -8.02 -48.72
C THR A 236 -10.92 -7.09 -48.65
N PRO A 237 -11.27 -6.37 -49.73
CA PRO A 237 -12.47 -5.54 -49.84
C PRO A 237 -13.73 -6.26 -49.36
N ILE A 238 -14.63 -5.55 -48.68
CA ILE A 238 -15.85 -6.12 -48.06
C ILE A 238 -16.71 -6.88 -49.08
N GLU A 239 -16.77 -6.40 -50.33
CA GLU A 239 -17.50 -7.01 -51.45
C GLU A 239 -16.94 -8.36 -51.88
N GLN A 240 -15.70 -8.68 -51.54
CA GLN A 240 -15.08 -9.98 -51.82
C GLN A 240 -15.20 -10.93 -50.64
N GLN A 241 -15.55 -10.42 -49.45
CA GLN A 241 -15.72 -11.23 -48.25
C GLN A 241 -17.01 -12.04 -48.32
N ILE A 242 -16.94 -13.28 -47.83
CA ILE A 242 -18.08 -14.19 -47.74
C ILE A 242 -18.99 -13.75 -46.58
N CYS A 243 -20.30 -13.81 -46.78
CA CYS A 243 -21.29 -13.58 -45.74
C CYS A 243 -21.41 -14.83 -44.85
N PHE A 244 -20.93 -14.74 -43.62
CA PHE A 244 -21.04 -15.83 -42.66
C PHE A 244 -22.48 -16.03 -42.17
N ASP A 245 -23.25 -14.95 -42.04
CA ASP A 245 -24.65 -14.99 -41.62
C ASP A 245 -25.52 -15.73 -42.65
N TRP A 246 -25.19 -15.66 -43.94
CA TRP A 246 -25.88 -16.45 -44.97
C TRP A 246 -25.48 -17.93 -44.86
N ASN A 247 -24.19 -18.22 -44.67
CA ASN A 247 -23.69 -19.59 -44.49
C ASN A 247 -24.22 -20.29 -43.24
N SER A 248 -24.74 -19.54 -42.26
CA SER A 248 -25.42 -20.06 -41.06
C SER A 248 -26.95 -20.03 -41.16
N GLY A 249 -27.51 -19.61 -42.30
CA GLY A 249 -28.97 -19.55 -42.53
C GLY A 249 -29.68 -18.35 -41.89
N ILE A 250 -28.93 -17.38 -41.35
CA ILE A 250 -29.47 -16.20 -40.64
C ILE A 250 -29.77 -15.06 -41.63
N CYS A 251 -28.94 -14.88 -42.66
CA CYS A 251 -29.11 -13.85 -43.67
C CYS A 251 -29.88 -14.43 -44.87
N ALA A 252 -31.13 -13.99 -45.07
CA ALA A 252 -32.00 -14.46 -46.16
C ALA A 252 -32.11 -13.48 -47.36
N SER A 253 -31.67 -12.23 -47.20
CA SER A 253 -31.82 -11.18 -48.21
C SER A 253 -30.72 -11.25 -49.28
N SER A 254 -31.10 -11.22 -50.56
CA SER A 254 -30.20 -11.09 -51.71
C SER A 254 -30.55 -9.81 -52.50
N PRO A 255 -29.66 -8.81 -52.60
CA PRO A 255 -28.27 -8.80 -52.13
C PRO A 255 -28.12 -8.68 -50.60
N CYS A 256 -26.94 -9.07 -50.08
CA CYS A 256 -26.61 -9.02 -48.66
C CYS A 256 -26.66 -7.57 -48.12
N PRO A 257 -27.26 -7.30 -46.95
CA PRO A 257 -27.33 -5.95 -46.37
C PRO A 257 -25.96 -5.40 -45.98
N LYS A 258 -24.97 -6.29 -45.80
CA LYS A 258 -23.58 -5.97 -45.47
C LYS A 258 -22.67 -5.96 -46.71
N SER A 259 -23.25 -6.01 -47.91
CA SER A 259 -22.54 -6.06 -49.20
C SER A 259 -21.49 -7.17 -49.28
N ARG A 260 -21.75 -8.33 -48.68
CA ARG A 260 -20.88 -9.52 -48.72
C ARG A 260 -21.43 -10.58 -49.67
N ARG A 261 -20.57 -11.46 -50.19
CA ARG A 261 -20.97 -12.51 -51.14
C ARG A 261 -21.68 -13.66 -50.43
N HIS A 262 -22.84 -14.05 -50.96
CA HIS A 262 -23.57 -15.25 -50.56
C HIS A 262 -23.05 -16.43 -51.38
N VAL A 263 -21.98 -17.06 -50.90
CA VAL A 263 -21.37 -18.26 -51.48
C VAL A 263 -21.00 -19.24 -50.37
N CYS A 264 -21.12 -20.53 -50.65
CA CYS A 264 -20.84 -21.61 -49.72
C CYS A 264 -19.37 -21.56 -49.32
N ARG A 265 -19.08 -21.59 -48.02
CA ARG A 265 -17.68 -21.57 -47.57
C ARG A 265 -16.88 -22.82 -47.97
N THR A 266 -17.57 -23.94 -48.20
CA THR A 266 -16.94 -25.24 -48.42
C THR A 266 -16.65 -25.48 -49.90
N CYS A 267 -17.60 -25.17 -50.79
CA CYS A 267 -17.49 -25.42 -52.23
C CYS A 267 -17.65 -24.16 -53.11
N GLU A 268 -17.77 -22.98 -52.51
CA GLU A 268 -17.95 -21.67 -53.18
C GLU A 268 -19.23 -21.53 -54.06
N SER A 269 -20.15 -22.51 -54.03
CA SER A 269 -21.43 -22.41 -54.75
C SER A 269 -22.34 -21.30 -54.17
N PRO A 270 -22.99 -20.48 -55.01
CA PRO A 270 -23.96 -19.47 -54.56
C PRO A 270 -25.35 -20.06 -54.25
N ASP A 271 -25.58 -21.35 -54.53
CA ASP A 271 -26.92 -21.94 -54.54
C ASP A 271 -27.38 -22.39 -53.15
N HIS A 272 -26.44 -22.69 -52.26
CA HIS A 272 -26.73 -23.21 -50.94
C HIS A 272 -25.80 -22.63 -49.86
N PRO A 273 -26.31 -22.38 -48.64
CA PRO A 273 -25.47 -22.02 -47.51
C PRO A 273 -24.61 -23.21 -47.09
N ASN A 274 -23.50 -22.94 -46.38
CA ASN A 274 -22.64 -24.02 -45.89
C ASN A 274 -23.43 -25.07 -45.09
N THR A 275 -24.48 -24.72 -44.34
CA THR A 275 -25.33 -25.69 -43.62
C THR A 275 -25.80 -26.86 -44.50
N ASP A 276 -26.11 -26.59 -45.77
CA ASP A 276 -26.71 -27.54 -46.71
C ASP A 276 -25.71 -28.08 -47.73
N CYS A 277 -24.41 -27.86 -47.50
CA CYS A 277 -23.36 -28.34 -48.39
C CYS A 277 -23.14 -29.85 -48.25
N THR A 278 -23.25 -30.57 -49.36
CA THR A 278 -23.05 -32.03 -49.46
C THR A 278 -21.59 -32.45 -49.47
N GLU A 279 -20.65 -31.50 -49.61
CA GLU A 279 -19.19 -31.76 -49.64
C GLU A 279 -18.50 -31.62 -48.28
N LYS A 280 -19.26 -31.57 -47.18
CA LYS A 280 -18.69 -31.57 -45.83
C LYS A 280 -18.07 -32.93 -45.50
N ILE A 281 -16.75 -33.03 -45.57
CA ILE A 281 -15.94 -34.15 -45.05
C ILE A 281 -15.61 -33.90 -43.59
#